data_AF-A0A1Y3N029-F1
#
_entry.id   AF-A0A1Y3N029-F1
#
_cell.length_a   1.000
_cell.length_b   1.000
_cell.length_c   1.000
_cell.angle_alpha   90.00
_cell.angle_beta   90.00
_cell.angle_gamma   90.00
#
_symmetry.space_group_name_H-M   'P 1'
#
loop_
_entity.id
_entity.type
_entity.pdbx_description
1 polymer ?
#
loop_
_entity_poly.entity_id
_entity_poly.type
_entity_poly.pdbx_seq_one_letter_code
_entity_poly.pdbx_strand_id
1 'polypeptide(L)'
;MYDLNNIILNNIISNSIALFHIEYNDIILRNIDVNHIYCIGEGGETSFINFDGGETKRNFVIDNLNAKYIISNGSFIKIKGDYNEVVIKNSNIQKVNSFGSILEYKGGKRSTVDFNNVNFSENENTDKFDCGCIRFKKYVDLTISNSTFYNNHCKSNGGAICINKYNGLKLNIKSNIFTNNHAINGGAIYLEDDFKNNNDDGKENVIFENNIFYGNNAEEFGGAIYSNYQNLYNETAINNTISYNIANIMGGGIFAESWFDKNQFNVNNNKIFNNTVNSYINNYTSKPSYISLDTKISFPKELSTGDLLPLTFSLHDQYGNIMEDITKYYSSLSIKIELQQKYDEDDEYYYDDEYNNYINSNKEKYKLYGNVGTFIMGKCEMNNFRIYANPNIYYMNVIIENFENNHIELRFNNIEIKVNGCDSNQIKMYDKNGILYCESPKCKSNCPILTSASCEAPAKNFEKINDINLNKCVCNPGWLGSYCDIKNYVDLR
;
A
#
# COMPACT_ATOMS: atom_id res chain seq x y z
N MET A 1 -0.85 -43.70 23.07
CA MET A 1 -1.09 -42.48 23.87
C MET A 1 -0.05 -42.43 24.98
N TYR A 2 0.72 -41.35 25.04
CA TYR A 2 1.67 -41.05 26.12
C TYR A 2 1.04 -40.05 27.09
N ASP A 3 1.15 -40.31 28.39
CA ASP A 3 0.70 -39.39 29.45
C ASP A 3 1.86 -39.16 30.41
N LEU A 4 2.32 -37.91 30.44
CA LEU A 4 3.47 -37.46 31.21
C LEU A 4 2.97 -36.39 32.19
N ASN A 5 3.10 -36.66 33.48
CA ASN A 5 2.53 -35.82 34.53
C ASN A 5 3.54 -35.58 35.65
N ASN A 6 3.61 -34.34 36.15
CA ASN A 6 4.47 -33.93 37.27
C ASN A 6 5.95 -34.23 37.01
N ILE A 7 6.47 -33.75 35.88
CA ILE A 7 7.86 -33.97 35.48
C ILE A 7 8.66 -32.69 35.67
N ILE A 8 9.87 -32.82 36.21
CA ILE A 8 10.83 -31.73 36.34
C ILE A 8 12.09 -32.09 35.53
N LEU A 9 12.46 -31.21 34.60
CA LEU A 9 13.63 -31.36 33.73
C LEU A 9 14.54 -30.14 33.92
N ASN A 10 15.74 -30.39 34.44
CA ASN A 10 16.70 -29.34 34.78
C ASN A 10 18.07 -29.65 34.20
N ASN A 11 18.74 -28.63 33.66
CA ASN A 11 20.16 -28.69 33.27
C ASN A 11 20.46 -29.82 32.27
N ILE A 12 19.63 -29.94 31.23
CA ILE A 12 19.79 -30.96 30.20
C ILE A 12 20.47 -30.33 28.99
N ILE A 13 21.52 -30.99 28.50
CA ILE A 13 22.13 -30.70 27.20
C ILE A 13 21.86 -31.89 26.31
N SER A 14 21.23 -31.66 25.17
CA SER A 14 20.96 -32.70 24.17
C SER A 14 21.47 -32.28 22.81
N ASN A 15 22.13 -33.20 22.13
CA ASN A 15 22.51 -33.08 20.72
C ASN A 15 21.59 -33.91 19.80
N SER A 16 20.52 -34.50 20.35
CA SER A 16 19.54 -35.29 19.60
C SER A 16 18.58 -34.40 18.81
N ILE A 17 17.85 -35.02 17.88
CA ILE A 17 16.78 -34.35 17.11
C ILE A 17 15.69 -33.81 18.05
N ALA A 18 15.30 -34.57 19.09
CA ALA A 18 14.40 -34.08 20.11
C ALA A 18 14.66 -34.75 21.46
N LEU A 19 14.35 -34.05 22.56
CA LEU A 19 14.32 -34.68 23.88
C LEU A 19 13.10 -35.60 24.02
N PHE A 20 11.95 -35.13 23.54
CA PHE A 20 10.74 -35.91 23.38
C PHE A 20 10.41 -36.01 21.89
N HIS A 21 10.60 -37.20 21.33
CA HIS A 21 10.22 -37.51 19.96
C HIS A 21 8.98 -38.41 19.97
N ILE A 22 7.86 -37.89 19.47
CA ILE A 22 6.57 -38.59 19.44
C ILE A 22 6.11 -38.72 18.00
N GLU A 23 5.95 -39.96 17.54
CA GLU A 23 5.45 -40.26 16.21
C GLU A 23 4.16 -41.09 16.29
N TYR A 24 3.17 -40.70 15.50
CA TYR A 24 1.90 -41.41 15.26
C TYR A 24 1.07 -41.73 16.51
N ASN A 25 1.29 -41.00 17.60
CA ASN A 25 0.68 -41.24 18.91
C ASN A 25 0.20 -39.95 19.55
N ASP A 26 -0.93 -40.02 20.26
CA ASP A 26 -1.37 -38.95 21.14
C ASP A 26 -0.37 -38.73 22.29
N ILE A 27 -0.21 -37.48 22.71
CA ILE A 27 0.57 -37.10 23.88
C ILE A 27 -0.15 -36.07 24.74
N ILE A 28 -0.08 -36.27 26.06
CA ILE A 28 -0.54 -35.33 27.06
C ILE A 28 0.61 -35.05 28.05
N LEU A 29 0.93 -33.76 28.20
CA LEU A 29 1.94 -33.22 29.10
C LEU A 29 1.24 -32.38 30.17
N ARG A 30 1.27 -32.81 31.43
CA ARG A 30 0.66 -32.09 32.57
C ARG A 30 1.68 -31.73 33.63
N ASN A 31 1.64 -30.49 34.13
CA ASN A 31 2.46 -30.04 35.25
C ASN A 31 3.95 -30.32 34.99
N ILE A 32 4.48 -29.79 33.89
CA ILE A 32 5.86 -30.00 33.48
C ILE A 32 6.67 -28.74 33.80
N ASP A 33 7.76 -28.88 34.55
CA ASP A 33 8.72 -27.80 34.80
C ASP A 33 10.01 -28.07 34.03
N VAL A 34 10.42 -27.11 33.21
CA VAL A 34 11.53 -27.21 32.27
C VAL A 34 12.43 -26.01 32.45
N ASN A 35 13.70 -26.25 32.81
CA ASN A 35 14.63 -25.18 33.15
C ASN A 35 16.06 -25.49 32.70
N HIS A 36 16.75 -24.51 32.11
CA HIS A 36 18.14 -24.67 31.64
C HIS A 36 18.29 -25.87 30.69
N ILE A 37 17.55 -25.87 29.59
CA ILE A 37 17.64 -26.89 28.55
C ILE A 37 18.40 -26.32 27.35
N TYR A 38 19.33 -27.11 26.82
CA TYR A 38 20.14 -26.77 25.66
C TYR A 38 19.97 -27.86 24.59
N CYS A 39 19.24 -27.55 23.52
CA CYS A 39 19.10 -28.39 22.33
C CYS A 39 20.11 -27.92 21.27
N ILE A 40 21.29 -28.55 21.22
CA ILE A 40 22.49 -28.06 20.50
C ILE A 40 22.92 -28.95 19.32
N GLY A 41 22.05 -29.82 18.82
CA GLY A 41 22.36 -30.67 17.66
C GLY A 41 22.41 -29.91 16.33
N GLU A 42 22.40 -30.65 15.22
CA GLU A 42 22.57 -30.09 13.87
C GLU A 42 21.45 -29.11 13.47
N GLY A 43 21.86 -28.11 12.66
CA GLY A 43 21.15 -26.85 12.46
C GLY A 43 19.70 -26.99 12.02
N GLY A 44 18.80 -26.35 12.76
CA GLY A 44 17.38 -26.24 12.48
C GLY A 44 16.56 -27.45 12.92
N GLU A 45 17.13 -28.66 13.04
CA GLU A 45 16.36 -29.88 13.29
C GLU A 45 16.07 -30.15 14.76
N THR A 46 16.89 -29.64 15.67
CA THR A 46 16.72 -29.94 17.10
C THR A 46 15.53 -29.26 17.74
N SER A 47 14.88 -29.97 18.67
CA SER A 47 13.83 -29.43 19.52
C SER A 47 13.84 -30.03 20.91
N PHE A 48 13.02 -29.49 21.81
CA PHE A 48 12.69 -30.17 23.05
C PHE A 48 11.57 -31.19 22.81
N ILE A 49 10.53 -30.78 22.07
CA ILE A 49 9.46 -31.67 21.63
C ILE A 49 9.41 -31.67 20.09
N ASN A 50 9.43 -32.86 19.51
CA ASN A 50 9.08 -33.09 18.11
C ASN A 50 7.89 -34.05 18.06
N PHE A 51 6.73 -33.53 17.66
CA PHE A 51 5.50 -34.30 17.53
C PHE A 51 5.12 -34.45 16.05
N ASP A 52 4.93 -35.69 15.62
CA ASP A 52 4.39 -36.06 14.32
C ASP A 52 3.08 -36.84 14.46
N GLY A 53 1.96 -36.20 14.13
CA GLY A 53 0.65 -36.84 14.12
C GLY A 53 0.41 -37.80 12.94
N GLY A 54 1.23 -37.73 11.89
CA GLY A 54 1.01 -38.45 10.64
C GLY A 54 -0.24 -37.96 9.89
N GLU A 55 -0.91 -38.87 9.18
CA GLU A 55 -2.07 -38.58 8.32
C GLU A 55 -3.43 -38.70 9.03
N THR A 56 -3.42 -39.13 10.29
CA THR A 56 -4.63 -39.41 11.06
C THR A 56 -4.77 -38.44 12.21
N LYS A 57 -6.01 -38.15 12.62
CA LYS A 57 -6.29 -37.32 13.79
C LYS A 57 -5.51 -37.78 15.04
N ARG A 58 -4.75 -36.86 15.63
CA ARG A 58 -3.98 -37.06 16.87
C ARG A 58 -4.09 -35.87 17.80
N ASN A 59 -3.94 -36.15 19.09
CA ASN A 59 -4.05 -35.16 20.16
C ASN A 59 -2.65 -34.79 20.68
N PHE A 60 -2.37 -33.49 20.73
CA PHE A 60 -1.20 -32.92 21.38
C PHE A 60 -1.65 -31.94 22.46
N VAL A 61 -1.49 -32.30 23.73
CA VAL A 61 -1.97 -31.49 24.85
C VAL A 61 -0.84 -31.11 25.78
N ILE A 62 -0.69 -29.80 26.03
CA ILE A 62 0.14 -29.23 27.09
C ILE A 62 -0.78 -28.48 28.07
N ASP A 63 -0.75 -28.88 29.34
CA ASP A 63 -1.47 -28.23 30.43
C ASP A 63 -0.51 -27.95 31.57
N ASN A 64 -0.33 -26.67 31.91
CA ASN A 64 0.58 -26.23 32.97
C ASN A 64 2.06 -26.61 32.71
N LEU A 65 2.59 -26.19 31.56
CA LEU A 65 4.03 -26.19 31.29
C LEU A 65 4.66 -24.89 31.82
N ASN A 66 5.71 -25.00 32.62
CA ASN A 66 6.59 -23.89 32.97
C ASN A 66 7.97 -24.10 32.34
N ALA A 67 8.26 -23.39 31.26
CA ALA A 67 9.49 -23.49 30.49
C ALA A 67 10.30 -22.19 30.60
N LYS A 68 11.55 -22.27 31.06
CA LYS A 68 12.42 -21.10 31.23
C LYS A 68 13.91 -21.37 30.94
N TYR A 69 14.61 -20.35 30.45
CA TYR A 69 16.06 -20.40 30.18
C TYR A 69 16.43 -21.54 29.24
N ILE A 70 15.93 -21.47 28.00
CA ILE A 70 16.12 -22.52 27.01
C ILE A 70 16.90 -21.96 25.82
N ILE A 71 17.83 -22.75 25.30
CA ILE A 71 18.54 -22.47 24.05
C ILE A 71 18.31 -23.64 23.10
N SER A 72 17.90 -23.36 21.86
CA SER A 72 17.63 -24.39 20.86
C SER A 72 18.16 -23.99 19.48
N ASN A 73 18.90 -24.88 18.82
CA ASN A 73 19.38 -24.70 17.43
C ASN A 73 18.27 -24.86 16.37
N GLY A 74 17.05 -25.16 16.81
CA GLY A 74 15.82 -25.20 16.02
C GLY A 74 14.63 -24.78 16.88
N SER A 75 13.42 -25.07 16.43
CA SER A 75 12.20 -24.79 17.21
C SER A 75 12.18 -25.54 18.55
N PHE A 76 11.74 -24.89 19.64
CA PHE A 76 11.63 -25.56 20.94
C PHE A 76 10.54 -26.64 20.94
N ILE A 77 9.38 -26.33 20.36
CA ILE A 77 8.26 -27.26 20.16
C ILE A 77 7.93 -27.30 18.67
N LYS A 78 8.05 -28.48 18.07
CA LYS A 78 7.66 -28.76 16.69
C LYS A 78 6.44 -29.65 16.65
N ILE A 79 5.44 -29.24 15.90
CA ILE A 79 4.20 -29.98 15.70
C ILE A 79 3.96 -30.11 14.20
N LYS A 80 3.89 -31.35 13.72
CA LYS A 80 3.55 -31.68 12.33
C LYS A 80 2.50 -32.77 12.23
N GLY A 81 1.92 -32.92 11.04
CA GLY A 81 0.89 -33.90 10.72
C GLY A 81 -0.45 -33.27 10.39
N ASP A 82 -1.40 -34.11 10.03
CA ASP A 82 -2.71 -33.76 9.50
C ASP A 82 -3.81 -34.02 10.53
N TYR A 83 -4.83 -33.17 10.52
CA TYR A 83 -6.01 -33.29 11.39
C TYR A 83 -5.69 -33.30 12.89
N ASN A 84 -4.58 -32.69 13.29
CA ASN A 84 -4.16 -32.64 14.69
C ASN A 84 -5.12 -31.77 15.51
N GLU A 85 -5.35 -32.16 16.77
CA GLU A 85 -5.96 -31.31 17.79
C GLU A 85 -4.88 -30.93 18.80
N VAL A 86 -4.47 -29.66 18.74
CA VAL A 86 -3.39 -29.10 19.56
C VAL A 86 -4.01 -28.21 20.62
N VAL A 87 -3.72 -28.47 21.89
CA VAL A 87 -4.17 -27.66 23.01
C VAL A 87 -2.98 -27.29 23.88
N ILE A 88 -2.75 -25.99 24.07
CA ILE A 88 -1.73 -25.48 24.98
C ILE A 88 -2.39 -24.50 25.94
N LYS A 89 -2.41 -24.84 27.23
CA LYS A 89 -3.10 -24.02 28.22
C LYS A 89 -2.38 -23.89 29.55
N ASN A 90 -2.72 -22.83 30.28
CA ASN A 90 -2.22 -22.55 31.63
C ASN A 90 -0.70 -22.56 31.73
N SER A 91 0.00 -22.17 30.65
CA SER A 91 1.43 -22.43 30.50
C SER A 91 2.24 -21.14 30.47
N ASN A 92 3.47 -21.21 30.96
CA ASN A 92 4.43 -20.12 30.98
C ASN A 92 5.67 -20.54 30.18
N ILE A 93 5.94 -19.84 29.07
CA ILE A 93 7.11 -20.06 28.21
C ILE A 93 7.88 -18.75 28.16
N GLN A 94 9.05 -18.73 28.81
CA GLN A 94 9.82 -17.51 28.94
C GLN A 94 11.31 -17.70 28.69
N LYS A 95 12.00 -16.67 28.19
CA LYS A 95 13.46 -16.70 28.03
C LYS A 95 13.93 -17.91 27.22
N VAL A 96 13.23 -18.19 26.13
CA VAL A 96 13.63 -19.17 25.13
C VAL A 96 14.30 -18.43 23.99
N ASN A 97 15.54 -18.81 23.68
CA ASN A 97 16.27 -18.35 22.52
C ASN A 97 16.39 -19.50 21.53
N SER A 98 15.82 -19.36 20.34
CA SER A 98 15.88 -20.37 19.29
C SER A 98 16.38 -19.84 17.96
N PHE A 99 17.05 -20.71 17.21
CA PHE A 99 17.33 -20.51 15.80
C PHE A 99 16.18 -21.11 14.97
N GLY A 100 15.06 -20.39 14.93
CA GLY A 100 13.77 -20.84 14.40
C GLY A 100 12.62 -20.44 15.32
N SER A 101 11.36 -20.63 14.91
CA SER A 101 10.21 -20.32 15.77
C SER A 101 10.23 -21.20 17.02
N ILE A 102 9.99 -20.63 18.20
CA ILE A 102 9.97 -21.39 19.46
C ILE A 102 8.87 -22.43 19.44
N LEU A 103 7.70 -22.06 18.94
CA LEU A 103 6.65 -23.00 18.63
C LEU A 103 6.33 -22.95 17.15
N GLU A 104 6.47 -24.09 16.49
CA GLU A 104 6.14 -24.23 15.08
C GLU A 104 5.05 -25.28 14.90
N TYR A 105 3.99 -24.88 14.20
CA TYR A 105 3.00 -25.80 13.66
C TYR A 105 3.09 -25.86 12.12
N LYS A 106 3.17 -27.08 11.59
CA LYS A 106 3.22 -27.35 10.15
C LYS A 106 2.36 -28.56 9.78
N GLY A 107 1.15 -28.30 9.27
CA GLY A 107 0.23 -29.33 8.78
C GLY A 107 0.12 -29.41 7.25
N GLY A 108 -0.29 -30.56 6.73
CA GLY A 108 -0.70 -30.74 5.33
C GLY A 108 -2.21 -30.59 5.11
N LYS A 109 -3.02 -30.82 6.16
CA LYS A 109 -4.49 -30.71 6.18
C LYS A 109 -5.02 -29.97 7.41
N ARG A 110 -6.30 -29.61 7.36
CA ARG A 110 -7.00 -28.80 8.35
C ARG A 110 -6.92 -29.40 9.76
N SER A 111 -6.31 -28.64 10.66
CA SER A 111 -6.07 -29.02 12.06
C SER A 111 -6.55 -27.92 13.01
N THR A 112 -6.82 -28.24 14.26
CA THR A 112 -7.29 -27.26 15.25
C THR A 112 -6.20 -26.98 16.27
N VAL A 113 -6.03 -25.71 16.61
CA VAL A 113 -5.05 -25.25 17.59
C VAL A 113 -5.73 -24.29 18.56
N ASP A 114 -5.67 -24.60 19.86
CA ASP A 114 -6.20 -23.78 20.94
C ASP A 114 -5.10 -23.41 21.94
N PHE A 115 -4.85 -22.10 22.07
CA PHE A 115 -3.98 -21.50 23.07
C PHE A 115 -4.82 -20.73 24.06
N ASN A 116 -4.77 -21.10 25.33
CA ASN A 116 -5.59 -20.47 26.36
C ASN A 116 -4.82 -20.23 27.64
N ASN A 117 -4.84 -19.00 28.16
CA ASN A 117 -4.15 -18.66 29.40
C ASN A 117 -2.65 -19.01 29.35
N VAL A 118 -1.97 -18.55 28.28
CA VAL A 118 -0.54 -18.74 28.07
C VAL A 118 0.20 -17.43 28.33
N ASN A 119 1.25 -17.47 29.13
CA ASN A 119 2.23 -16.39 29.21
C ASN A 119 3.44 -16.72 28.34
N PHE A 120 3.70 -15.92 27.33
CA PHE A 120 4.77 -16.09 26.36
C PHE A 120 5.65 -14.84 26.37
N SER A 121 6.79 -14.89 27.07
CA SER A 121 7.53 -13.67 27.42
C SER A 121 9.05 -13.73 27.29
N GLU A 122 9.68 -12.60 26.93
CA GLU A 122 11.14 -12.47 26.84
C GLU A 122 11.78 -13.53 25.93
N ASN A 123 11.09 -13.89 24.85
CA ASN A 123 11.53 -14.93 23.95
C ASN A 123 12.17 -14.36 22.67
N GLU A 124 13.12 -15.08 22.10
CA GLU A 124 13.85 -14.65 20.91
C GLU A 124 13.87 -15.74 19.83
N ASN A 125 13.33 -15.44 18.65
CA ASN A 125 13.64 -16.17 17.42
C ASN A 125 14.74 -15.41 16.66
N THR A 126 15.92 -16.02 16.60
CA THR A 126 17.13 -15.44 16.00
C THR A 126 17.30 -15.75 14.52
N ASP A 127 16.42 -16.56 13.93
CA ASP A 127 16.44 -16.84 12.50
C ASP A 127 15.87 -15.63 11.73
N LYS A 128 16.59 -15.21 10.70
CA LYS A 128 16.20 -14.09 9.82
C LYS A 128 15.23 -14.50 8.73
N PHE A 129 15.12 -15.80 8.45
CA PHE A 129 14.29 -16.37 7.40
C PHE A 129 12.97 -16.95 7.93
N ASP A 130 12.94 -17.33 9.21
CA ASP A 130 11.75 -17.83 9.87
C ASP A 130 11.06 -16.74 10.68
N CYS A 131 9.78 -16.51 10.35
CA CYS A 131 8.92 -15.55 11.01
C CYS A 131 8.33 -16.11 12.32
N GLY A 132 7.94 -15.24 13.24
CA GLY A 132 7.24 -15.63 14.47
C GLY A 132 8.16 -16.21 15.53
N CYS A 133 7.99 -15.79 16.78
CA CYS A 133 8.34 -16.67 17.90
C CYS A 133 7.36 -17.87 17.96
N ILE A 134 6.11 -17.65 17.55
CA ILE A 134 5.13 -18.70 17.30
C ILE A 134 4.75 -18.63 15.82
N ARG A 135 4.82 -19.76 15.14
CA ARG A 135 4.50 -19.84 13.71
C ARG A 135 3.44 -20.89 13.43
N PHE A 136 2.43 -20.48 12.68
CA PHE A 136 1.41 -21.36 12.12
C PHE A 136 1.49 -21.35 10.60
N LYS A 137 1.57 -22.54 10.02
CA LYS A 137 1.66 -22.73 8.57
C LYS A 137 0.61 -23.72 8.08
N LYS A 138 -0.14 -23.33 7.04
CA LYS A 138 -1.13 -24.12 6.26
C LYS A 138 -2.27 -24.74 7.08
N TYR A 139 -3.52 -24.49 6.67
CA TYR A 139 -4.73 -25.19 7.12
C TYR A 139 -4.85 -25.38 8.65
N VAL A 140 -4.92 -24.27 9.40
CA VAL A 140 -5.09 -24.27 10.86
C VAL A 140 -6.29 -23.43 11.28
N ASP A 141 -7.21 -24.05 12.01
CA ASP A 141 -8.21 -23.34 12.80
C ASP A 141 -7.57 -22.92 14.12
N LEU A 142 -7.19 -21.64 14.22
CA LEU A 142 -6.44 -21.11 15.34
C LEU A 142 -7.34 -20.34 16.29
N THR A 143 -7.31 -20.69 17.57
CA THR A 143 -7.88 -19.89 18.65
C THR A 143 -6.79 -19.57 19.65
N ILE A 144 -6.64 -18.29 19.97
CA ILE A 144 -5.74 -17.80 21.01
C ILE A 144 -6.56 -16.91 21.93
N SER A 145 -6.61 -17.26 23.21
CA SER A 145 -7.41 -16.56 24.19
C SER A 145 -6.73 -16.35 25.53
N ASN A 146 -7.08 -15.25 26.19
CA ASN A 146 -6.67 -14.94 27.57
C ASN A 146 -5.15 -15.03 27.78
N SER A 147 -4.35 -14.76 26.76
CA SER A 147 -2.90 -14.99 26.75
C SER A 147 -2.13 -13.67 26.72
N THR A 148 -0.91 -13.69 27.23
CA THR A 148 0.00 -12.53 27.27
C THR A 148 1.26 -12.84 26.46
N PHE A 149 1.60 -11.91 25.56
CA PHE A 149 2.79 -11.93 24.71
C PHE A 149 3.61 -10.67 25.03
N TYR A 150 4.67 -10.84 25.81
CA TYR A 150 5.45 -9.72 26.34
C TYR A 150 6.92 -9.79 25.91
N ASN A 151 7.44 -8.72 25.32
CA ASN A 151 8.86 -8.57 25.02
C ASN A 151 9.43 -9.74 24.20
N ASN A 152 8.68 -10.24 23.22
CA ASN A 152 9.15 -11.26 22.28
C ASN A 152 9.78 -10.58 21.06
N HIS A 153 10.89 -11.14 20.59
CA HIS A 153 11.68 -10.60 19.49
C HIS A 153 11.87 -11.65 18.40
N CYS A 154 11.48 -11.32 17.17
CA CYS A 154 11.80 -12.12 15.99
C CYS A 154 12.67 -11.27 15.06
N LYS A 155 13.78 -11.82 14.57
CA LYS A 155 14.65 -11.14 13.59
C LYS A 155 14.08 -11.10 12.17
N SER A 156 12.88 -11.66 11.98
CA SER A 156 12.10 -11.65 10.76
C SER A 156 10.74 -10.98 11.05
N ASN A 157 9.66 -11.42 10.41
CA ASN A 157 8.32 -10.88 10.59
C ASN A 157 7.57 -11.51 11.79
N GLY A 158 6.64 -10.78 12.40
CA GLY A 158 5.74 -11.26 13.46
C GLY A 158 6.46 -11.44 14.79
N GLY A 159 6.60 -10.38 15.60
CA GLY A 159 7.44 -10.44 16.81
C GLY A 159 6.98 -11.48 17.84
N ALA A 160 5.66 -11.66 17.96
CA ALA A 160 5.10 -12.76 18.73
C ALA A 160 4.60 -13.89 17.82
N ILE A 161 3.70 -13.56 16.90
CA ILE A 161 2.96 -14.56 16.10
C ILE A 161 3.14 -14.27 14.62
N CYS A 162 3.48 -15.30 13.86
CA CYS A 162 3.44 -15.31 12.42
C CYS A 162 2.45 -16.38 11.92
N ILE A 163 1.58 -15.98 11.00
CA ILE A 163 0.69 -16.89 10.28
C ILE A 163 0.99 -16.70 8.80
N ASN A 164 1.50 -17.73 8.13
CA ASN A 164 1.82 -17.64 6.71
C ASN A 164 1.37 -18.83 5.86
N LYS A 165 1.15 -18.54 4.57
CA LYS A 165 0.83 -19.51 3.52
C LYS A 165 -0.42 -20.32 3.84
N TYR A 166 -1.53 -19.61 3.99
CA TYR A 166 -2.82 -20.17 4.38
C TYR A 166 -3.74 -20.33 3.15
N ASN A 167 -4.66 -21.31 3.14
CA ASN A 167 -5.80 -21.36 2.21
C ASN A 167 -7.15 -21.60 2.96
N GLY A 168 -7.93 -20.53 3.23
CA GLY A 168 -9.21 -20.48 4.00
C GLY A 168 -9.16 -20.29 5.54
N LEU A 169 -8.79 -19.10 6.08
CA LEU A 169 -8.33 -18.91 7.48
C LEU A 169 -9.47 -18.75 8.50
N LYS A 170 -9.54 -19.67 9.48
CA LYS A 170 -10.32 -19.47 10.70
C LYS A 170 -9.41 -19.08 11.86
N LEU A 171 -9.41 -17.80 12.19
CA LEU A 171 -8.55 -17.21 13.21
C LEU A 171 -9.40 -16.52 14.28
N ASN A 172 -9.21 -16.88 15.55
CA ASN A 172 -9.85 -16.25 16.69
C ASN A 172 -8.78 -15.77 17.68
N ILE A 173 -8.57 -14.46 17.76
CA ILE A 173 -7.67 -13.82 18.74
C ILE A 173 -8.55 -13.04 19.71
N LYS A 174 -8.72 -13.54 20.94
CA LYS A 174 -9.67 -12.99 21.92
C LYS A 174 -9.06 -12.70 23.28
N SER A 175 -9.25 -11.50 23.81
CA SER A 175 -8.85 -11.13 25.18
C SER A 175 -7.35 -11.35 25.46
N ASN A 176 -6.49 -11.07 24.48
CA ASN A 176 -5.05 -11.21 24.63
C ASN A 176 -4.35 -9.86 24.84
N ILE A 177 -3.14 -9.90 25.39
CA ILE A 177 -2.29 -8.73 25.60
C ILE A 177 -0.96 -8.93 24.85
N PHE A 178 -0.68 -8.07 23.89
CA PHE A 178 0.56 -8.00 23.12
C PHE A 178 1.32 -6.73 23.49
N THR A 179 2.45 -6.88 24.17
CA THR A 179 3.20 -5.76 24.74
C THR A 179 4.68 -5.82 24.40
N ASN A 180 5.23 -4.72 23.89
CA ASN A 180 6.66 -4.57 23.61
C ASN A 180 7.27 -5.67 22.73
N ASN A 181 6.48 -6.28 21.83
CA ASN A 181 7.02 -7.25 20.88
C ASN A 181 7.70 -6.53 19.70
N HIS A 182 8.70 -7.18 19.10
CA HIS A 182 9.51 -6.58 18.05
C HIS A 182 9.79 -7.53 16.87
N ALA A 183 9.69 -6.99 15.64
CA ALA A 183 9.98 -7.67 14.39
C ALA A 183 10.28 -6.70 13.24
N ILE A 184 10.60 -7.21 12.05
CA ILE A 184 10.70 -6.41 10.82
C ILE A 184 9.32 -5.86 10.43
N ASN A 185 8.35 -6.75 10.23
CA ASN A 185 6.95 -6.41 9.96
C ASN A 185 6.03 -7.04 10.99
N GLY A 186 5.00 -6.32 11.42
CA GLY A 186 4.03 -6.85 12.38
C GLY A 186 4.70 -7.04 13.75
N GLY A 187 4.96 -5.95 14.46
CA GLY A 187 5.75 -6.00 15.70
C GLY A 187 5.19 -7.00 16.72
N ALA A 188 3.88 -7.21 16.75
CA ALA A 188 3.25 -8.34 17.45
C ALA A 188 2.83 -9.47 16.50
N ILE A 189 1.98 -9.17 15.52
CA ILE A 189 1.35 -10.16 14.66
C ILE A 189 1.64 -9.86 13.19
N TYR A 190 2.05 -10.89 12.46
CA TYR A 190 2.21 -10.87 11.01
C TYR A 190 1.30 -11.91 10.35
N LEU A 191 0.44 -11.46 9.43
CA LEU A 191 -0.49 -12.30 8.67
C LEU A 191 -0.15 -12.24 7.18
N GLU A 192 0.17 -13.40 6.61
CA GLU A 192 0.50 -13.56 5.19
C GLU A 192 -0.37 -14.61 4.49
N ASP A 193 -1.04 -14.18 3.42
CA ASP A 193 -1.85 -15.02 2.54
C ASP A 193 -1.05 -15.67 1.41
N ASP A 194 -1.49 -16.84 0.91
CA ASP A 194 -0.92 -17.44 -0.30
C ASP A 194 -1.77 -17.03 -1.52
N PHE A 195 -1.34 -16.01 -2.25
CA PHE A 195 -2.01 -15.41 -3.41
C PHE A 195 -2.37 -16.40 -4.56
N LYS A 196 -1.98 -17.68 -4.48
CA LYS A 196 -2.05 -18.62 -5.59
C LYS A 196 -3.36 -19.43 -5.69
N ASN A 197 -4.25 -19.41 -4.69
CA ASN A 197 -5.44 -20.27 -4.67
C ASN A 197 -6.74 -19.52 -4.33
N ASN A 198 -7.16 -18.58 -5.17
CA ASN A 198 -8.43 -17.83 -5.02
C ASN A 198 -9.70 -18.62 -5.43
N ASN A 199 -9.67 -19.96 -5.43
CA ASN A 199 -10.78 -20.78 -5.93
C ASN A 199 -11.57 -21.52 -4.84
N ASP A 200 -11.28 -21.33 -3.55
CA ASP A 200 -12.09 -21.93 -2.48
C ASP A 200 -13.13 -20.92 -1.95
N ASP A 201 -14.41 -21.23 -2.19
CA ASP A 201 -15.64 -20.58 -1.68
C ASP A 201 -15.79 -20.61 -0.13
N GLY A 202 -14.74 -20.98 0.59
CA GLY A 202 -14.69 -21.02 2.04
C GLY A 202 -14.57 -19.63 2.63
N LYS A 203 -15.70 -18.93 2.80
CA LYS A 203 -15.79 -17.74 3.67
C LYS A 203 -15.43 -18.15 5.09
N GLU A 204 -14.19 -17.89 5.49
CA GLU A 204 -13.76 -18.19 6.86
C GLU A 204 -13.55 -16.92 7.67
N ASN A 205 -13.96 -17.01 8.93
CA ASN A 205 -14.07 -15.87 9.82
C ASN A 205 -12.73 -15.64 10.53
N VAL A 206 -12.24 -14.41 10.40
CA VAL A 206 -11.17 -13.89 11.25
C VAL A 206 -11.79 -12.98 12.30
N ILE A 207 -11.46 -13.21 13.57
CA ILE A 207 -12.05 -12.52 14.73
C ILE A 207 -10.94 -11.98 15.62
N PHE A 208 -10.97 -10.68 15.86
CA PHE A 208 -10.12 -9.97 16.82
C PHE A 208 -11.03 -9.29 17.85
N GLU A 209 -11.10 -9.80 19.07
CA GLU A 209 -11.99 -9.25 20.10
C GLU A 209 -11.27 -8.96 21.41
N ASN A 210 -11.50 -7.78 21.99
CA ASN A 210 -11.02 -7.41 23.33
C ASN A 210 -9.50 -7.55 23.53
N ASN A 211 -8.69 -7.40 22.48
CA ASN A 211 -7.24 -7.49 22.60
C ASN A 211 -6.60 -6.14 22.90
N ILE A 212 -5.42 -6.17 23.52
CA ILE A 212 -4.59 -4.99 23.76
C ILE A 212 -3.26 -5.16 23.04
N PHE A 213 -2.91 -4.18 22.20
CA PHE A 213 -1.61 -4.06 21.54
C PHE A 213 -0.95 -2.76 21.99
N TYR A 214 0.13 -2.86 22.77
CA TYR A 214 0.76 -1.71 23.39
C TYR A 214 2.28 -1.74 23.26
N GLY A 215 2.89 -0.67 22.74
CA GLY A 215 4.34 -0.53 22.71
C GLY A 215 5.07 -1.49 21.77
N ASN A 216 4.36 -2.17 20.86
CA ASN A 216 5.00 -3.07 19.90
C ASN A 216 5.71 -2.26 18.81
N ASN A 217 6.79 -2.82 18.27
CA ASN A 217 7.69 -2.13 17.36
C ASN A 217 7.97 -2.95 16.10
N ALA A 218 7.82 -2.35 14.93
CA ALA A 218 8.19 -2.92 13.64
C ALA A 218 9.30 -2.08 12.98
N GLU A 219 10.33 -2.74 12.43
CA GLU A 219 11.37 -2.04 11.69
C GLU A 219 10.85 -1.41 10.39
N GLU A 220 9.81 -1.95 9.79
CA GLU A 220 9.25 -1.50 8.51
C GLU A 220 7.77 -1.13 8.63
N PHE A 221 6.88 -2.13 8.65
CA PHE A 221 5.43 -1.91 8.55
C PHE A 221 4.65 -2.56 9.69
N GLY A 222 3.58 -1.90 10.13
CA GLY A 222 2.60 -2.49 11.04
C GLY A 222 3.16 -2.69 12.45
N GLY A 223 3.30 -1.61 13.22
CA GLY A 223 3.98 -1.66 14.53
C GLY A 223 3.35 -2.65 15.50
N ALA A 224 2.02 -2.83 15.48
CA ALA A 224 1.36 -3.95 16.14
C ALA A 224 1.05 -5.08 15.16
N ILE A 225 0.30 -4.76 14.10
CA ILE A 225 -0.26 -5.76 13.19
C ILE A 225 0.14 -5.41 11.75
N TYR A 226 0.73 -6.38 11.08
CA TYR A 226 0.89 -6.38 9.63
C TYR A 226 -0.02 -7.45 9.04
N SER A 227 -0.74 -7.10 7.98
CA SER A 227 -1.50 -8.09 7.23
C SER A 227 -1.54 -7.81 5.74
N ASN A 228 -1.28 -8.83 4.92
CA ASN A 228 -1.63 -8.83 3.50
C ASN A 228 -2.83 -9.72 3.18
N TYR A 229 -3.48 -10.25 4.23
CA TYR A 229 -4.62 -11.16 4.11
C TYR A 229 -5.79 -10.51 3.39
N GLN A 230 -6.27 -11.15 2.33
CA GLN A 230 -7.27 -10.54 1.46
C GLN A 230 -8.67 -10.53 2.06
N ASN A 231 -8.97 -11.37 3.04
CA ASN A 231 -10.32 -11.46 3.61
C ASN A 231 -10.45 -10.77 4.98
N LEU A 232 -9.56 -9.84 5.33
CA LEU A 232 -9.68 -9.03 6.56
C LEU A 232 -11.02 -8.26 6.65
N TYR A 233 -11.75 -8.10 5.55
CA TYR A 233 -13.01 -7.38 5.50
C TYR A 233 -14.21 -8.13 6.05
N ASN A 234 -14.13 -9.45 6.08
CA ASN A 234 -15.12 -10.30 6.75
C ASN A 234 -14.80 -10.43 8.25
N GLU A 235 -13.92 -9.58 8.78
CA GLU A 235 -13.49 -9.64 10.17
C GLU A 235 -14.48 -9.04 11.14
N THR A 236 -14.63 -9.74 12.26
CA THR A 236 -15.16 -9.13 13.48
C THR A 236 -13.99 -8.62 14.29
N ALA A 237 -13.60 -7.35 14.08
CA ALA A 237 -12.64 -6.65 14.92
C ALA A 237 -13.37 -5.67 15.85
N ILE A 238 -13.55 -6.03 17.13
CA ILE A 238 -14.35 -5.24 18.08
C ILE A 238 -13.63 -5.11 19.43
N ASN A 239 -13.72 -3.93 20.04
CA ASN A 239 -13.22 -3.64 21.39
C ASN A 239 -11.72 -3.89 21.58
N ASN A 240 -10.93 -3.85 20.51
CA ASN A 240 -9.48 -3.89 20.61
C ASN A 240 -8.93 -2.51 20.96
N THR A 241 -7.81 -2.48 21.69
CA THR A 241 -7.04 -1.27 21.97
C THR A 241 -5.66 -1.42 21.34
N ILE A 242 -5.31 -0.52 20.42
CA ILE A 242 -4.03 -0.51 19.70
C ILE A 242 -3.41 0.86 19.91
N SER A 243 -2.39 0.94 20.77
CA SER A 243 -1.82 2.22 21.17
C SER A 243 -0.33 2.20 21.42
N TYR A 244 0.34 3.32 21.13
CA TYR A 244 1.77 3.50 21.36
C TYR A 244 2.66 2.48 20.63
N ASN A 245 2.16 1.90 19.54
CA ASN A 245 2.96 1.04 18.67
C ASN A 245 3.74 1.89 17.65
N ILE A 246 4.87 1.38 17.18
CA ILE A 246 5.82 2.10 16.34
C ILE A 246 6.14 1.28 15.09
N ALA A 247 6.13 1.92 13.93
CA ALA A 247 6.71 1.38 12.69
C ALA A 247 7.67 2.41 12.09
N ASN A 248 8.74 2.04 11.39
CA ASN A 248 9.61 3.07 10.81
C ASN A 248 9.14 3.55 9.43
N ILE A 249 8.43 2.73 8.65
CA ILE A 249 7.99 3.08 7.29
C ILE A 249 6.53 3.52 7.28
N MET A 250 5.58 2.64 7.62
CA MET A 250 4.14 2.95 7.59
C MET A 250 3.32 2.07 8.54
N GLY A 251 2.16 2.56 8.98
CA GLY A 251 1.22 1.81 9.80
C GLY A 251 1.73 1.59 11.21
N GLY A 252 1.92 2.68 11.96
CA GLY A 252 2.45 2.62 13.32
C GLY A 252 1.66 1.66 14.22
N GLY A 253 0.34 1.59 14.07
CA GLY A 253 -0.49 0.56 14.69
C GLY A 253 -0.71 -0.62 13.75
N ILE A 254 -1.44 -0.37 12.66
CA ILE A 254 -1.84 -1.40 11.69
C ILE A 254 -1.32 -1.02 10.29
N PHE A 255 -0.75 -1.99 9.58
CA PHE A 255 -0.50 -1.88 8.15
C PHE A 255 -1.22 -2.98 7.39
N ALA A 256 -1.98 -2.59 6.37
CA ALA A 256 -2.70 -3.50 5.48
C ALA A 256 -2.14 -3.42 4.06
N GLU A 257 -1.67 -4.54 3.51
CA GLU A 257 -1.03 -4.60 2.19
C GLU A 257 -2.01 -4.93 1.05
N SER A 258 -3.27 -5.24 1.34
CA SER A 258 -4.19 -5.87 0.39
C SER A 258 -4.69 -4.98 -0.77
N TRP A 259 -5.04 -5.61 -1.90
CA TRP A 259 -5.23 -4.95 -3.22
C TRP A 259 -6.69 -4.71 -3.62
N PHE A 260 -7.65 -5.34 -2.95
CA PHE A 260 -9.06 -5.23 -3.32
C PHE A 260 -9.78 -4.24 -2.40
N ASP A 261 -10.68 -3.44 -3.00
CA ASP A 261 -11.48 -2.37 -2.37
C ASP A 261 -12.34 -2.78 -1.17
N LYS A 262 -12.27 -4.05 -0.74
CA LYS A 262 -13.01 -4.54 0.41
C LYS A 262 -12.13 -4.75 1.64
N ASN A 263 -10.80 -4.84 1.55
CA ASN A 263 -9.95 -5.61 2.47
C ASN A 263 -9.49 -4.88 3.74
N GLN A 264 -10.39 -4.16 4.41
CA GLN A 264 -10.04 -3.29 5.53
C GLN A 264 -10.26 -3.97 6.88
N PHE A 265 -9.21 -3.99 7.71
CA PHE A 265 -9.38 -4.20 9.14
C PHE A 265 -10.39 -3.18 9.68
N ASN A 266 -11.44 -3.62 10.37
CA ASN A 266 -12.46 -2.72 10.88
C ASN A 266 -11.86 -1.83 11.98
N VAL A 267 -11.60 -0.56 11.68
CA VAL A 267 -11.02 0.40 12.64
C VAL A 267 -12.06 1.09 13.51
N ASN A 268 -13.32 1.13 13.08
CA ASN A 268 -14.38 1.94 13.70
C ASN A 268 -14.81 1.43 15.08
N ASN A 269 -14.77 0.12 15.30
CA ASN A 269 -15.19 -0.51 16.55
C ASN A 269 -14.02 -0.72 17.54
N ASN A 270 -12.90 -0.03 17.32
CA ASN A 270 -11.66 -0.23 18.08
C ASN A 270 -11.08 1.11 18.55
N LYS A 271 -10.29 1.07 19.62
CA LYS A 271 -9.57 2.23 20.15
C LYS A 271 -8.14 2.22 19.60
N ILE A 272 -7.91 2.98 18.54
CA ILE A 272 -6.59 3.05 17.89
C ILE A 272 -6.05 4.48 18.01
N PHE A 273 -4.99 4.67 18.80
CA PHE A 273 -4.48 6.01 19.10
C PHE A 273 -2.99 6.04 19.47
N ASN A 274 -2.33 7.16 19.26
CA ASN A 274 -0.92 7.40 19.61
C ASN A 274 0.06 6.36 19.05
N ASN A 275 -0.26 5.71 17.93
CA ASN A 275 0.73 4.90 17.23
C ASN A 275 1.48 5.78 16.23
N THR A 276 2.76 5.53 16.04
CA THR A 276 3.64 6.45 15.31
C THR A 276 4.43 5.79 14.21
N VAL A 277 4.65 6.56 13.14
CA VAL A 277 5.72 6.34 12.18
C VAL A 277 6.78 7.39 12.42
N ASN A 278 7.97 6.96 12.84
CA ASN A 278 8.97 7.86 13.43
C ASN A 278 8.35 8.67 14.60
N SER A 279 8.14 9.97 14.41
CA SER A 279 7.51 10.87 15.39
C SER A 279 6.10 11.34 15.00
N TYR A 280 5.57 10.87 13.88
CA TYR A 280 4.27 11.29 13.34
C TYR A 280 3.20 10.27 13.70
N ILE A 281 2.01 10.75 14.08
CA ILE A 281 0.89 9.87 14.39
C ILE A 281 0.44 9.19 13.10
N ASN A 282 0.49 7.87 13.08
CA ASN A 282 0.00 7.02 12.00
C ASN A 282 -0.61 5.76 12.63
N ASN A 283 -1.90 5.86 12.94
CA ASN A 283 -2.62 4.82 13.68
C ASN A 283 -2.82 3.55 12.84
N TYR A 284 -3.17 3.74 11.58
CA TYR A 284 -3.36 2.69 10.61
C TYR A 284 -3.19 3.29 9.20
N THR A 285 -2.75 2.47 8.26
CA THR A 285 -2.65 2.85 6.84
C THR A 285 -2.61 1.57 5.99
N SER A 286 -2.74 1.72 4.68
CA SER A 286 -2.43 0.67 3.73
C SER A 286 -1.39 1.11 2.71
N LYS A 287 -1.12 0.22 1.75
CA LYS A 287 -0.53 0.62 0.46
C LYS A 287 -1.41 1.64 -0.28
N PRO A 288 -0.84 2.37 -1.27
CA PRO A 288 -1.62 3.20 -2.18
C PRO A 288 -2.74 2.42 -2.85
N SER A 289 -3.96 2.98 -2.79
CA SER A 289 -5.18 2.34 -3.27
C SER A 289 -5.80 3.10 -4.43
N TYR A 290 -5.94 4.43 -4.33
CA TYR A 290 -6.54 5.22 -5.41
C TYR A 290 -5.97 6.63 -5.51
N ILE A 291 -6.13 7.24 -6.68
CA ILE A 291 -5.83 8.64 -6.95
C ILE A 291 -7.13 9.37 -7.22
N SER A 292 -7.30 10.52 -6.60
CA SER A 292 -8.43 11.43 -6.84
C SER A 292 -7.94 12.71 -7.54
N LEU A 293 -8.85 13.38 -8.27
CA LEU A 293 -8.62 14.71 -8.82
C LEU A 293 -9.25 15.75 -7.90
N ASP A 294 -8.43 16.55 -7.22
CA ASP A 294 -8.89 17.60 -6.30
C ASP A 294 -9.35 18.87 -7.04
N THR A 295 -8.89 19.04 -8.28
CA THR A 295 -9.20 20.24 -9.07
C THR A 295 -10.66 20.23 -9.49
N LYS A 296 -11.42 21.22 -9.04
CA LYS A 296 -12.83 21.40 -9.44
C LYS A 296 -12.90 22.00 -10.84
N ILE A 297 -13.22 21.18 -11.82
CA ILE A 297 -13.37 21.59 -13.23
C ILE A 297 -14.75 21.17 -13.73
N SER A 298 -15.45 22.07 -14.41
CA SER A 298 -16.65 21.74 -15.19
C SER A 298 -16.24 21.25 -16.58
N PHE A 299 -16.71 20.06 -16.97
CA PHE A 299 -16.38 19.44 -18.25
C PHE A 299 -17.52 19.58 -19.28
N PRO A 300 -17.23 19.73 -20.58
CA PRO A 300 -15.88 19.86 -21.15
C PRO A 300 -15.25 21.21 -20.80
N LYS A 301 -13.95 21.20 -20.46
CA LYS A 301 -13.21 22.43 -20.16
C LYS A 301 -12.70 23.03 -21.46
N GLU A 302 -13.21 24.21 -21.82
CA GLU A 302 -12.71 24.97 -22.97
C GLU A 302 -11.40 25.67 -22.62
N LEU A 303 -10.41 25.54 -23.52
CA LEU A 303 -9.10 26.18 -23.41
C LEU A 303 -8.52 26.47 -24.80
N SER A 304 -7.72 27.52 -24.92
CA SER A 304 -6.96 27.83 -26.14
C SER A 304 -5.63 27.09 -26.14
N THR A 305 -5.09 26.82 -27.33
CA THR A 305 -3.75 26.20 -27.43
C THR A 305 -2.68 27.05 -26.73
N GLY A 306 -1.91 26.42 -25.85
CA GLY A 306 -0.89 27.06 -25.01
C GLY A 306 -1.38 27.49 -23.62
N ASP A 307 -2.69 27.39 -23.33
CA ASP A 307 -3.26 27.75 -22.04
C ASP A 307 -2.74 26.86 -20.90
N LEU A 308 -2.76 27.46 -19.70
CA LEU A 308 -2.45 26.78 -18.45
C LEU A 308 -3.69 26.04 -17.95
N LEU A 309 -3.51 24.77 -17.58
CA LEU A 309 -4.53 23.96 -16.91
C LEU A 309 -3.94 23.38 -15.62
N PRO A 310 -3.86 24.14 -14.52
CA PRO A 310 -3.36 23.60 -13.26
C PRO A 310 -4.22 22.42 -12.81
N LEU A 311 -3.58 21.30 -12.46
CA LEU A 311 -4.23 20.12 -11.91
C LEU A 311 -3.58 19.72 -10.59
N THR A 312 -4.39 19.18 -9.70
CA THR A 312 -3.97 18.68 -8.39
C THR A 312 -4.61 17.33 -8.17
N PHE A 313 -3.78 16.34 -7.89
CA PHE A 313 -4.18 14.98 -7.60
C PHE A 313 -3.77 14.62 -6.17
N SER A 314 -4.57 13.80 -5.51
CA SER A 314 -4.25 13.23 -4.20
C SER A 314 -4.15 11.72 -4.26
N LEU A 315 -3.13 11.16 -3.60
CA LEU A 315 -2.91 9.72 -3.43
C LEU A 315 -3.49 9.28 -2.10
N HIS A 316 -4.35 8.27 -2.15
CA HIS A 316 -5.07 7.78 -0.99
C HIS A 316 -4.76 6.31 -0.70
N ASP A 317 -4.77 5.99 0.58
CA ASP A 317 -4.81 4.62 1.06
C ASP A 317 -6.23 4.05 0.95
N GLN A 318 -6.42 2.77 1.27
CA GLN A 318 -7.72 2.11 1.19
C GLN A 318 -8.74 2.70 2.18
N TYR A 319 -8.27 3.24 3.32
CA TYR A 319 -9.12 3.86 4.33
C TYR A 319 -9.58 5.28 3.93
N GLY A 320 -9.12 5.78 2.78
CA GLY A 320 -9.42 7.10 2.24
C GLY A 320 -8.52 8.21 2.77
N ASN A 321 -7.51 7.88 3.58
CA ASN A 321 -6.55 8.86 4.09
C ASN A 321 -5.59 9.29 2.97
N ILE A 322 -5.16 10.54 3.00
CA ILE A 322 -4.08 11.02 2.13
C ILE A 322 -2.77 10.39 2.60
N MET A 323 -2.01 9.83 1.66
CA MET A 323 -0.75 9.16 1.97
C MET A 323 0.41 10.13 2.11
N GLU A 324 0.72 10.55 3.34
CA GLU A 324 1.80 11.50 3.60
C GLU A 324 3.21 10.94 3.28
N ASP A 325 3.41 9.61 3.32
CA ASP A 325 4.68 8.95 2.98
C ASP A 325 5.94 9.68 3.50
N ILE A 326 5.98 9.90 4.82
CA ILE A 326 7.03 10.68 5.49
C ILE A 326 8.44 10.10 5.24
N THR A 327 8.53 8.78 5.02
CA THR A 327 9.77 8.06 4.73
C THR A 327 10.17 8.08 3.25
N LYS A 328 9.32 8.61 2.36
CA LYS A 328 9.51 8.66 0.91
C LYS A 328 9.57 7.27 0.27
N TYR A 329 8.95 6.27 0.89
CA TYR A 329 8.95 4.88 0.41
C TYR A 329 8.27 4.74 -0.96
N TYR A 330 7.24 5.54 -1.25
CA TYR A 330 6.53 5.61 -2.53
C TYR A 330 6.89 6.85 -3.36
N SER A 331 8.00 7.52 -3.07
CA SER A 331 8.37 8.77 -3.74
C SER A 331 8.71 8.63 -5.24
N SER A 332 8.96 7.40 -5.71
CA SER A 332 9.13 7.12 -7.14
C SER A 332 7.82 7.13 -7.92
N LEU A 333 6.67 7.00 -7.25
CA LEU A 333 5.36 6.95 -7.89
C LEU A 333 5.07 8.29 -8.57
N SER A 334 4.83 8.22 -9.87
CA SER A 334 4.52 9.38 -10.70
C SER A 334 3.28 9.14 -11.55
N ILE A 335 2.61 10.22 -11.91
CA ILE A 335 1.55 10.24 -12.91
C ILE A 335 2.00 11.03 -14.12
N LYS A 336 1.58 10.57 -15.30
CA LYS A 336 1.80 11.20 -16.58
C LYS A 336 0.47 11.38 -17.30
N ILE A 337 0.22 12.59 -17.80
CA ILE A 337 -0.96 12.90 -18.60
C ILE A 337 -0.62 12.78 -20.07
N GLU A 338 -1.49 12.08 -20.81
CA GLU A 338 -1.49 11.99 -22.26
C GLU A 338 -2.86 12.39 -22.83
N LEU A 339 -2.89 12.85 -24.07
CA LEU A 339 -4.13 13.20 -24.76
C LEU A 339 -4.52 12.12 -25.77
N GLN A 340 -5.81 11.79 -25.77
CA GLN A 340 -6.45 10.99 -26.79
C GLN A 340 -7.54 11.82 -27.45
N GLN A 341 -7.43 12.03 -28.76
CA GLN A 341 -8.44 12.75 -29.54
C GLN A 341 -9.75 11.95 -29.54
N LYS A 342 -10.87 12.63 -29.30
CA LYS A 342 -12.21 12.06 -29.48
C LYS A 342 -12.46 12.01 -30.99
N TYR A 343 -12.47 10.81 -31.58
CA TYR A 343 -12.88 10.66 -32.98
C TYR A 343 -14.39 10.91 -33.06
N ASP A 344 -14.81 11.74 -34.01
CA ASP A 344 -16.23 11.83 -34.36
C ASP A 344 -16.62 10.49 -35.02
N GLU A 345 -17.77 9.94 -34.62
CA GLU A 345 -18.33 8.69 -35.17
C GLU A 345 -18.67 8.75 -36.68
N ASP A 346 -18.40 9.89 -37.34
CA ASP A 346 -18.71 10.14 -38.75
C ASP A 346 -17.53 9.87 -39.71
N ASP A 347 -16.32 9.55 -39.23
CA ASP A 347 -15.21 9.11 -40.08
C ASP A 347 -15.20 7.58 -40.25
N GLU A 348 -16.30 7.03 -40.76
CA GLU A 348 -16.37 5.67 -41.29
C GLU A 348 -15.69 5.65 -42.67
N TYR A 349 -14.35 5.54 -42.70
CA TYR A 349 -13.61 5.27 -43.94
C TYR A 349 -12.85 3.94 -43.84
N TYR A 350 -13.47 2.95 -44.48
CA TYR A 350 -12.91 1.75 -45.11
C TYR A 350 -11.80 0.99 -44.38
N TYR A 351 -12.21 -0.16 -43.83
CA TYR A 351 -11.36 -1.34 -43.79
C TYR A 351 -10.88 -1.66 -45.20
N ASP A 352 -9.57 -1.58 -45.43
CA ASP A 352 -8.93 -2.52 -46.33
C ASP A 352 -7.65 -3.02 -45.66
N ASP A 353 -7.63 -4.33 -45.50
CA ASP A 353 -6.59 -5.08 -44.84
C ASP A 353 -5.27 -4.98 -45.60
N GLU A 354 -4.17 -5.15 -44.85
CA GLU A 354 -2.91 -5.66 -45.39
C GLU A 354 -1.95 -4.71 -46.16
N TYR A 355 -1.77 -3.44 -45.78
CA TYR A 355 -0.51 -2.74 -46.14
C TYR A 355 -0.19 -1.46 -45.35
N ASN A 356 0.14 -1.54 -44.04
CA ASN A 356 0.81 -0.42 -43.36
C ASN A 356 1.65 -0.87 -42.14
N ASN A 357 2.60 -1.78 -42.38
CA ASN A 357 3.89 -1.71 -41.70
C ASN A 357 4.80 -0.91 -42.63
N TYR A 358 5.33 0.24 -42.15
CA TYR A 358 6.06 1.30 -42.88
C TYR A 358 5.22 2.50 -43.34
N ILE A 359 4.82 3.37 -42.39
CA ILE A 359 5.34 4.75 -42.23
C ILE A 359 5.03 5.18 -40.79
N ASN A 360 5.97 4.84 -39.91
CA ASN A 360 6.21 5.61 -38.69
C ASN A 360 6.70 6.99 -39.12
N SER A 361 5.80 7.97 -39.23
CA SER A 361 6.17 9.36 -39.01
C SER A 361 5.54 9.81 -37.71
N ASN A 362 6.32 9.66 -36.64
CA ASN A 362 6.09 10.19 -35.31
C ASN A 362 5.99 11.73 -35.33
N LYS A 363 4.92 12.27 -35.91
CA LYS A 363 4.49 13.62 -35.59
C LYS A 363 3.56 13.52 -34.40
N GLU A 364 4.10 13.81 -33.22
CA GLU A 364 3.30 14.07 -32.03
C GLU A 364 2.16 15.03 -32.43
N LYS A 365 0.90 14.60 -32.29
CA LYS A 365 -0.28 15.39 -32.69
C LYS A 365 -0.57 16.56 -31.74
N TYR A 366 0.16 16.61 -30.62
CA TYR A 366 0.06 17.60 -29.56
C TYR A 366 1.38 17.67 -28.81
N LYS A 367 1.60 18.73 -28.04
CA LYS A 367 2.73 18.91 -27.15
C LYS A 367 2.25 19.33 -25.77
N LEU A 368 2.69 18.59 -24.76
CA LEU A 368 2.37 18.87 -23.36
C LEU A 368 3.62 19.36 -22.63
N TYR A 369 3.43 20.27 -21.69
CA TYR A 369 4.47 20.68 -20.75
C TYR A 369 3.94 20.56 -19.34
N GLY A 370 4.77 20.11 -18.39
CA GLY A 370 4.34 19.94 -17.00
C GLY A 370 3.29 18.84 -16.80
N ASN A 371 3.25 17.86 -17.71
CA ASN A 371 2.27 16.76 -17.72
C ASN A 371 2.71 15.53 -16.91
N VAL A 372 3.91 15.57 -16.30
CA VAL A 372 4.40 14.54 -15.39
C VAL A 372 4.51 15.14 -14.00
N GLY A 373 4.03 14.42 -12.99
CA GLY A 373 4.09 14.86 -11.60
C GLY A 373 4.31 13.69 -10.65
N THR A 374 4.97 13.96 -9.55
CA THR A 374 5.22 13.00 -8.46
C THR A 374 4.40 13.40 -7.24
N PHE A 375 4.14 12.44 -6.35
CA PHE A 375 3.44 12.72 -5.11
C PHE A 375 4.42 13.13 -4.00
N ILE A 376 4.15 14.27 -3.38
CA ILE A 376 4.84 14.78 -2.20
C ILE A 376 3.79 14.93 -1.12
N MET A 377 3.95 14.23 0.01
CA MET A 377 2.95 14.22 1.08
C MET A 377 1.54 13.86 0.57
N GLY A 378 1.49 12.90 -0.35
CA GLY A 378 0.25 12.42 -0.96
C GLY A 378 -0.37 13.37 -1.97
N LYS A 379 0.30 14.45 -2.37
CA LYS A 379 -0.20 15.41 -3.36
C LYS A 379 0.70 15.54 -4.57
N CYS A 380 0.10 15.55 -5.75
CA CYS A 380 0.76 15.82 -7.01
C CYS A 380 0.17 17.10 -7.63
N GLU A 381 0.97 18.18 -7.66
CA GLU A 381 0.57 19.48 -8.17
C GLU A 381 1.22 19.78 -9.53
N MET A 382 0.39 19.86 -10.58
CA MET A 382 0.79 20.18 -11.93
C MET A 382 0.50 21.66 -12.25
N ASN A 383 1.08 22.57 -11.46
CA ASN A 383 0.82 24.01 -11.55
C ASN A 383 1.22 24.64 -12.89
N ASN A 384 2.13 24.00 -13.63
CA ASN A 384 2.67 24.47 -14.91
C ASN A 384 2.14 23.67 -16.11
N PHE A 385 1.07 22.89 -15.95
CA PHE A 385 0.55 22.05 -17.03
C PHE A 385 -0.01 22.91 -18.17
N ARG A 386 0.52 22.72 -19.38
CA ARG A 386 0.11 23.44 -20.60
C ARG A 386 -0.11 22.48 -21.76
N ILE A 387 -1.11 22.81 -22.56
CA ILE A 387 -1.57 21.97 -23.67
C ILE A 387 -1.42 22.73 -24.98
N TYR A 388 -0.61 22.21 -25.90
CA TYR A 388 -0.54 22.69 -27.27
C TYR A 388 -1.09 21.59 -28.18
N ALA A 389 -2.27 21.81 -28.74
CA ALA A 389 -2.93 20.85 -29.61
C ALA A 389 -3.72 21.58 -30.70
N ASN A 390 -4.03 20.86 -31.78
CA ASN A 390 -4.93 21.39 -32.80
C ASN A 390 -6.37 21.43 -32.27
N PRO A 391 -7.24 22.28 -32.84
CA PRO A 391 -8.61 22.41 -32.33
C PRO A 391 -9.38 21.10 -32.46
N ASN A 392 -9.77 20.51 -31.32
CA ASN A 392 -10.60 19.31 -31.23
C ASN A 392 -11.02 19.08 -29.77
N ILE A 393 -11.82 18.05 -29.53
CA ILE A 393 -12.12 17.50 -28.22
C ILE A 393 -11.10 16.39 -27.92
N TYR A 394 -10.53 16.42 -26.72
CA TYR A 394 -9.57 15.44 -26.24
C TYR A 394 -10.00 14.88 -24.88
N TYR A 395 -9.73 13.60 -24.66
CA TYR A 395 -9.71 12.97 -23.36
C TYR A 395 -8.30 13.00 -22.78
N MET A 396 -8.17 13.39 -21.52
CA MET A 396 -6.92 13.27 -20.79
C MET A 396 -6.85 11.90 -20.11
N ASN A 397 -5.86 11.11 -20.52
CA ASN A 397 -5.55 9.82 -19.93
C ASN A 397 -4.45 10.02 -18.88
N VAL A 398 -4.73 9.61 -17.64
CA VAL A 398 -3.73 9.62 -16.56
C VAL A 398 -3.11 8.23 -16.49
N ILE A 399 -1.79 8.17 -16.70
CA ILE A 399 -0.99 6.96 -16.67
C ILE A 399 -0.17 6.99 -15.38
N ILE A 400 -0.17 5.88 -14.65
CA ILE A 400 0.67 5.71 -13.46
C ILE A 400 1.97 5.05 -13.90
N GLU A 401 3.09 5.64 -13.51
CA GLU A 401 4.44 5.16 -13.81
C GLU A 401 5.18 4.81 -12.51
N ASN A 402 6.20 3.95 -12.61
CA ASN A 402 7.11 3.61 -11.51
C ASN A 402 6.45 2.99 -10.26
N PHE A 403 5.39 2.21 -10.46
CA PHE A 403 4.73 1.43 -9.43
C PHE A 403 4.47 0.01 -9.95
N GLU A 404 5.34 -0.94 -9.61
CA GLU A 404 5.25 -2.32 -10.10
C GLU A 404 4.14 -3.11 -9.40
N ASN A 405 3.44 -3.96 -10.18
CA ASN A 405 2.60 -5.07 -9.74
C ASN A 405 1.39 -4.75 -8.84
N ASN A 406 0.91 -3.51 -8.78
CA ASN A 406 -0.24 -3.14 -7.93
C ASN A 406 -1.21 -2.23 -8.68
N HIS A 407 -2.52 -2.51 -8.56
CA HIS A 407 -3.58 -1.70 -9.15
C HIS A 407 -3.90 -0.50 -8.24
N ILE A 408 -3.63 0.72 -8.71
CA ILE A 408 -4.16 1.95 -8.11
C ILE A 408 -5.34 2.41 -8.96
N GLU A 409 -6.50 2.58 -8.34
CA GLU A 409 -7.71 3.04 -9.02
C GLU A 409 -7.65 4.56 -9.29
N LEU A 410 -8.16 4.99 -10.44
CA LEU A 410 -8.38 6.42 -10.72
C LEU A 410 -9.84 6.78 -10.41
N ARG A 411 -10.09 7.47 -9.29
CA ARG A 411 -11.44 7.83 -8.82
C ARG A 411 -11.84 9.23 -9.23
N PHE A 412 -11.94 9.44 -10.54
CA PHE A 412 -12.49 10.65 -11.14
C PHE A 412 -13.00 10.34 -12.54
N ASN A 413 -13.96 11.14 -13.01
CA ASN A 413 -14.50 11.00 -14.36
C ASN A 413 -13.43 11.35 -15.41
N ASN A 414 -13.58 10.80 -16.61
CA ASN A 414 -12.77 11.18 -17.76
C ASN A 414 -12.75 12.70 -17.91
N ILE A 415 -11.54 13.24 -18.01
CA ILE A 415 -11.36 14.67 -18.14
C ILE A 415 -11.46 15.02 -19.64
N GLU A 416 -12.61 15.56 -20.03
CA GLU A 416 -12.85 16.04 -21.39
C GLU A 416 -12.44 17.53 -21.50
N ILE A 417 -11.57 17.82 -22.46
CA ILE A 417 -11.13 19.18 -22.79
C ILE A 417 -11.47 19.49 -24.24
N LYS A 418 -11.87 20.73 -24.49
CA LYS A 418 -12.07 21.25 -25.84
C LYS A 418 -11.00 22.30 -26.11
N VAL A 419 -10.09 21.96 -27.01
CA VAL A 419 -9.02 22.86 -27.43
C VAL A 419 -9.58 23.71 -28.57
N ASN A 420 -9.62 25.02 -28.36
CA ASN A 420 -10.02 25.99 -29.34
C ASN A 420 -8.80 26.50 -30.13
N GLY A 421 -9.07 27.08 -31.30
CA GLY A 421 -8.04 27.80 -32.06
C GLY A 421 -7.66 29.13 -31.40
N CYS A 422 -6.75 29.87 -32.04
CA CYS A 422 -6.34 31.20 -31.56
C CYS A 422 -7.49 32.20 -31.58
N ASP A 423 -7.47 33.14 -30.63
CA ASP A 423 -8.40 34.27 -30.60
C ASP A 423 -8.27 35.13 -31.87
N SER A 424 -9.33 35.88 -32.20
CA SER A 424 -9.37 36.73 -33.40
C SER A 424 -8.20 37.72 -33.52
N ASN A 425 -7.63 38.13 -32.38
CA ASN A 425 -6.55 39.11 -32.30
C ASN A 425 -5.16 38.47 -32.23
N GLN A 426 -5.07 37.14 -32.22
CA GLN A 426 -3.82 36.39 -32.18
C GLN A 426 -3.50 35.81 -33.56
N ILE A 427 -2.20 35.62 -33.83
CA ILE A 427 -1.72 35.07 -35.10
C ILE A 427 -1.55 33.56 -34.93
N LYS A 428 -2.18 32.79 -35.82
CA LYS A 428 -2.06 31.34 -35.89
C LYS A 428 -0.69 30.96 -36.47
N MET A 429 0.08 30.22 -35.70
CA MET A 429 1.37 29.69 -36.09
C MET A 429 1.39 28.16 -35.96
N TYR A 430 2.27 27.49 -36.71
CA TYR A 430 2.41 26.03 -36.67
C TYR A 430 3.87 25.67 -36.47
N ASP A 431 4.13 24.71 -35.59
CA ASP A 431 5.48 24.20 -35.40
C ASP A 431 5.88 23.21 -36.52
N LYS A 432 7.11 22.67 -36.46
CA LYS A 432 7.61 21.68 -37.43
C LYS A 432 6.76 20.39 -37.51
N ASN A 433 6.00 20.10 -36.45
CA ASN A 433 5.13 18.94 -36.34
C ASN A 433 3.69 19.24 -36.80
N GLY A 434 3.36 20.51 -37.07
CA GLY A 434 2.02 20.93 -37.48
C GLY A 434 1.07 21.18 -36.31
N ILE A 435 1.60 21.42 -35.12
CA ILE A 435 0.81 21.77 -33.92
C ILE A 435 0.56 23.28 -33.91
N LEU A 436 -0.71 23.67 -33.79
CA LEU A 436 -1.12 25.07 -33.68
C LEU A 436 -0.61 25.70 -32.37
N TYR A 437 -0.02 26.89 -32.46
CA TYR A 437 0.24 27.79 -31.34
C TYR A 437 -0.10 29.23 -31.70
N CYS A 438 -0.40 30.05 -30.70
CA CYS A 438 -0.85 31.42 -30.90
C CYS A 438 0.24 32.41 -30.50
N GLU A 439 0.56 33.36 -31.38
CA GLU A 439 1.43 34.49 -31.05
C GLU A 439 0.63 35.78 -30.93
N SER A 440 1.00 36.61 -29.96
CA SER A 440 0.53 38.00 -29.94
C SER A 440 1.17 38.79 -31.09
N PRO A 441 0.41 39.66 -31.78
CA PRO A 441 0.96 40.50 -32.85
C PRO A 441 2.12 41.35 -32.34
N LYS A 442 3.23 41.36 -33.09
CA LYS A 442 4.40 42.23 -32.81
C LYS A 442 4.18 43.57 -33.49
N CYS A 443 4.12 44.67 -32.75
CA CYS A 443 4.07 46.03 -33.32
C CYS A 443 5.41 46.74 -33.22
N LYS A 444 5.58 47.76 -34.05
CA LYS A 444 6.74 48.66 -34.02
C LYS A 444 6.85 49.32 -32.64
N SER A 445 8.09 49.61 -32.22
CA SER A 445 8.40 50.18 -30.90
C SER A 445 7.74 51.53 -30.63
N ASN A 446 7.32 52.24 -31.68
CA ASN A 446 6.58 53.51 -31.60
C ASN A 446 5.07 53.34 -31.39
N CYS A 447 4.55 52.11 -31.31
CA CYS A 447 3.18 51.84 -30.92
C CYS A 447 3.08 51.78 -29.38
N PRO A 448 2.34 52.69 -28.73
CA PRO A 448 2.26 52.76 -27.27
C PRO A 448 1.25 51.74 -26.70
N ILE A 449 1.62 50.46 -26.79
CA ILE A 449 0.87 49.33 -26.24
C ILE A 449 0.78 49.50 -24.71
N LEU A 450 -0.39 49.23 -24.12
CA LEU A 450 -0.74 49.40 -22.69
C LEU A 450 -1.17 50.81 -22.25
N THR A 451 -0.95 51.86 -23.04
CA THR A 451 -1.38 53.23 -22.67
C THR A 451 -2.50 53.77 -23.56
N SER A 452 -2.30 53.77 -24.88
CA SER A 452 -3.22 54.41 -25.83
C SER A 452 -3.47 53.63 -27.12
N ALA A 453 -2.83 52.48 -27.29
CA ALA A 453 -3.01 51.61 -28.46
C ALA A 453 -3.08 50.12 -28.11
N SER A 454 -3.76 49.35 -28.96
CA SER A 454 -3.69 47.89 -29.07
C SER A 454 -2.86 47.51 -30.31
N CYS A 455 -2.16 46.37 -30.24
CA CYS A 455 -1.51 45.79 -31.41
C CYS A 455 -2.40 44.68 -31.98
N GLU A 456 -2.88 44.88 -33.20
CA GLU A 456 -3.83 43.96 -33.84
C GLU A 456 -3.20 43.30 -35.06
N ALA A 457 -3.50 42.01 -35.23
CA ALA A 457 -3.18 41.29 -36.45
C ALA A 457 -3.94 41.92 -37.63
N PRO A 458 -3.34 41.95 -38.84
CA PRO A 458 -4.04 42.44 -40.03
C PRO A 458 -5.30 41.59 -40.29
N ALA A 459 -6.45 42.24 -40.47
CA ALA A 459 -7.70 41.57 -40.75
C ALA A 459 -7.59 40.68 -42.01
N LYS A 460 -7.76 39.36 -41.81
CA LYS A 460 -7.78 38.22 -42.76
C LYS A 460 -6.42 37.52 -43.03
N ASN A 461 -6.39 36.23 -42.65
CA ASN A 461 -5.65 35.11 -43.26
C ASN A 461 -4.10 35.14 -43.29
N PHE A 462 -3.43 35.88 -42.41
CA PHE A 462 -1.98 35.69 -42.22
C PHE A 462 -1.72 34.60 -41.17
N GLU A 463 -1.87 33.34 -41.60
CA GLU A 463 -1.32 32.22 -40.83
C GLU A 463 0.19 32.13 -41.10
N LYS A 464 0.98 31.74 -40.10
CA LYS A 464 2.42 31.42 -40.19
C LYS A 464 3.40 32.60 -40.31
N ILE A 465 2.95 33.86 -40.22
CA ILE A 465 3.83 35.05 -40.29
C ILE A 465 3.41 36.11 -39.27
N ASN A 466 4.27 36.39 -38.28
CA ASN A 466 4.13 37.49 -37.31
C ASN A 466 5.19 38.58 -37.55
N ASP A 467 4.99 39.40 -38.59
CA ASP A 467 5.90 40.46 -39.01
C ASP A 467 5.47 41.83 -38.43
N ILE A 468 6.44 42.52 -37.83
CA ILE A 468 6.29 43.85 -37.23
C ILE A 468 5.75 44.93 -38.20
N ASN A 469 5.94 44.73 -39.50
CA ASN A 469 5.49 45.65 -40.55
C ASN A 469 4.08 45.36 -41.04
N LEU A 470 3.55 44.17 -40.78
CA LEU A 470 2.22 43.74 -41.23
C LEU A 470 1.15 43.96 -40.16
N ASN A 471 1.54 43.94 -38.88
CA ASN A 471 0.65 44.18 -37.75
C ASN A 471 0.31 45.67 -37.60
N LYS A 472 -0.92 45.96 -37.15
CA LYS A 472 -1.46 47.33 -37.06
C LYS A 472 -1.48 47.80 -35.62
N CYS A 473 -0.98 49.03 -35.41
CA CYS A 473 -1.21 49.78 -34.18
C CYS A 473 -2.59 50.44 -34.27
N VAL A 474 -3.52 50.05 -33.41
CA VAL A 474 -4.90 50.55 -33.40
C VAL A 474 -5.11 51.37 -32.14
N CYS A 475 -5.62 52.59 -32.28
CA CYS A 475 -5.80 53.49 -31.14
C CYS A 475 -7.01 53.07 -30.30
N ASN A 476 -6.82 53.06 -28.98
CA ASN A 476 -7.91 52.81 -28.04
C ASN A 476 -8.95 53.95 -28.14
N PRO A 477 -10.24 53.67 -27.84
CA PRO A 477 -11.28 54.70 -27.84
C PRO A 477 -10.85 55.95 -27.05
N GLY A 478 -10.98 57.13 -27.67
CA GLY A 478 -10.50 58.40 -27.10
C GLY A 478 -9.09 58.82 -27.54
N TRP A 479 -8.43 58.06 -28.42
CA TRP A 479 -7.13 58.40 -29.01
C TRP A 479 -7.13 58.34 -30.54
N LEU A 480 -6.32 59.19 -31.17
CA LEU A 480 -6.18 59.40 -32.62
C LEU A 480 -4.69 59.61 -32.97
N GLY A 481 -4.38 59.61 -34.26
CA GLY A 481 -3.01 59.76 -34.78
C GLY A 481 -2.35 58.43 -35.13
N SER A 482 -1.35 58.46 -36.00
CA SER A 482 -0.65 57.25 -36.48
C SER A 482 0.11 56.50 -35.37
N TYR A 483 0.31 57.16 -34.23
CA TYR A 483 0.94 56.60 -33.02
C TYR A 483 0.02 56.66 -31.80
N CYS A 484 -1.27 57.00 -31.98
CA CYS A 484 -2.25 57.06 -30.90
C CYS A 484 -1.85 58.02 -29.76
N ASP A 485 -1.28 59.15 -30.16
CA ASP A 485 -0.72 60.19 -29.31
C ASP A 485 -1.66 61.41 -29.13
N ILE A 486 -2.75 61.47 -29.89
CA ILE A 486 -3.71 62.59 -29.87
C ILE A 486 -4.97 62.17 -29.13
N LYS A 487 -5.35 62.85 -28.03
CA LYS A 487 -6.64 62.58 -27.38
C LYS A 487 -7.81 63.12 -28.20
N ASN A 488 -8.81 62.28 -28.45
CA ASN A 488 -10.05 62.64 -29.11
C ASN A 488 -11.02 63.27 -28.10
N TYR A 489 -11.17 64.59 -28.15
CA TYR A 489 -12.16 65.30 -27.36
C TYR A 489 -13.47 65.37 -28.17
N VAL A 490 -14.56 64.82 -27.63
CA VAL A 490 -15.88 64.92 -28.25
C VAL A 490 -16.32 66.39 -28.20
N ASP A 491 -16.52 67.02 -29.35
CA ASP A 491 -17.13 68.35 -29.44
C ASP A 491 -18.63 68.22 -29.18
N LEU A 492 -19.05 68.42 -27.93
CA LEU A 492 -20.44 68.53 -27.53
C LEU A 492 -20.96 69.90 -27.99
N ARG A 493 -21.49 69.98 -29.21
CA ARG A 493 -22.30 71.11 -29.68
C ARG A 493 -23.78 70.79 -29.72
#